data_AF-A0A368EU38-F1
#
_entry.id   AF-A0A368EU38-F1
#
_cell.length_a   1.000
_cell.length_b   1.000
_cell.length_c   1.000
_cell.angle_alpha   90.00
_cell.angle_beta   90.00
_cell.angle_gamma   90.00
#
_symmetry.space_group_name_H-M   'P 1'
#
loop_
_entity.id
_entity.type
_entity.pdbx_description
1 polymer ?
#
loop_
_entity_poly.entity_id
_entity_poly.type
_entity_poly.pdbx_seq_one_letter_code
_entity_poly.pdbx_strand_id
1 'polypeptide(L)' 'MNDSSEPAPTSEPIETLDAIIGFFATEPKPSRTRDGVPKIYARYGTERFVHDLETGGTIKEEPTFHALTAYW' A
#
# COMPACT_ATOMS: atom_id res chain seq x y z
N MET A 1 -29.47 18.99 -30.22
CA MET A 1 -29.35 18.36 -28.89
C MET A 1 -28.57 17.08 -29.09
N ASN A 2 -27.25 17.09 -28.88
CA ASN A 2 -26.44 15.88 -28.85
C ASN A 2 -26.16 15.58 -27.38
N ASP A 3 -26.81 14.55 -26.86
CA ASP A 3 -26.46 13.95 -25.58
C ASP A 3 -25.27 13.02 -25.84
N SER A 4 -24.07 13.58 -25.76
CA SER A 4 -22.81 12.85 -25.79
C SER A 4 -22.42 12.49 -24.36
N SER A 5 -23.20 11.62 -23.72
CA SER A 5 -22.79 11.01 -22.45
C SER A 5 -21.80 9.89 -22.77
N GLU A 6 -20.52 10.24 -22.73
CA GLU A 6 -19.42 9.28 -22.77
C GLU A 6 -19.59 8.29 -21.60
N PRO A 7 -19.61 6.96 -21.84
CA PRO A 7 -19.78 6.01 -20.76
C PRO A 7 -18.60 6.14 -19.79
N ALA A 8 -18.91 6.26 -18.50
CA ALA A 8 -17.88 6.29 -17.46
C ALA A 8 -16.96 5.08 -17.62
N PRO A 9 -15.63 5.25 -17.54
CA PRO A 9 -14.71 4.13 -17.68
C PRO A 9 -15.07 3.09 -16.61
N THR A 10 -15.43 1.89 -17.06
CA THR A 10 -15.56 0.72 -16.20
C THR A 10 -14.16 0.41 -15.69
N SER A 11 -13.81 0.96 -14.53
CA SER A 11 -12.62 0.54 -13.81
C SER A 11 -12.85 -0.90 -13.41
N GLU A 12 -12.23 -1.84 -14.13
CA GLU A 12 -12.14 -3.22 -13.66
C GLU A 12 -11.58 -3.20 -12.23
N PRO A 13 -12.14 -4.00 -11.30
CA PRO A 13 -11.64 -4.08 -9.94
C PRO A 13 -10.14 -4.42 -9.99
N ILE A 14 -9.30 -3.59 -9.38
CA ILE A 14 -7.88 -3.91 -9.22
C ILE A 14 -7.81 -5.15 -8.34
N GLU A 15 -7.28 -6.26 -8.87
CA GLU A 15 -7.06 -7.47 -8.07
C GLU A 15 -6.20 -7.14 -6.86
N THR A 16 -6.74 -7.41 -5.66
CA THR A 16 -6.02 -7.23 -4.41
C THR A 16 -4.85 -8.21 -4.37
N LEU A 17 -3.61 -7.70 -4.27
CA LEU A 17 -2.45 -8.56 -3.97
C LEU A 17 -2.55 -8.99 -2.49
N ASP A 18 -2.78 -10.29 -2.27
CA ASP A 18 -3.39 -10.86 -1.07
C ASP A 18 -2.55 -10.85 0.24
N ALA A 19 -1.32 -10.36 0.26
CA ALA A 19 -0.59 -10.21 1.53
C ALA A 19 0.55 -9.19 1.47
N ILE A 20 0.60 -8.31 2.46
CA ILE A 20 1.78 -7.49 2.78
C ILE A 20 2.41 -8.00 4.09
N ILE A 21 3.68 -8.39 4.06
CA ILE A 21 4.45 -8.81 5.24
C ILE A 21 5.54 -7.78 5.53
N GLY A 22 5.63 -7.32 6.77
CA GLY A 22 6.46 -6.17 7.13
C GLY A 22 6.13 -5.63 8.52
N PHE A 23 6.45 -4.36 8.75
CA PHE A 23 6.39 -3.73 10.07
C PHE A 23 5.84 -2.30 10.01
N PHE A 24 5.30 -1.81 11.13
CA PHE A 24 4.95 -0.40 11.25
C PHE A 24 6.22 0.43 11.53
N ALA A 25 6.57 1.31 10.60
CA ALA A 25 7.70 2.23 10.73
C ALA A 25 7.36 3.47 11.57
N THR A 26 6.07 3.70 11.83
CA THR A 26 5.56 4.75 12.71
C THR A 26 4.42 4.22 13.54
N GLU A 27 4.22 4.79 14.73
CA GLU A 27 3.01 4.56 15.53
C GLU A 27 1.75 4.84 14.69
N PRO A 28 0.82 3.88 14.54
CA PRO A 28 -0.42 4.08 13.81
C PRO A 28 -1.29 5.16 14.45
N LYS A 29 -1.75 6.13 13.65
CA LYS A 29 -2.55 7.26 14.12
C LYS A 29 -4.02 7.11 13.71
N PRO A 30 -4.96 6.99 14.66
CA PRO A 30 -6.39 7.01 14.34
C PRO A 30 -6.81 8.41 13.86
N SER A 31 -7.73 8.45 12.91
CA SER A 31 -8.28 9.68 12.33
C SER A 31 -9.67 9.41 11.73
N ARG A 32 -10.26 10.43 11.11
CA ARG A 32 -11.53 10.34 10.38
C ARG A 32 -11.41 10.97 8.99
N THR A 33 -12.15 10.43 8.02
CA THR A 33 -12.33 11.10 6.73
C THR A 33 -13.13 12.38 6.93
N ARG A 34 -13.23 13.19 5.87
CA ARG A 34 -14.09 14.38 5.88
C ARG A 34 -15.54 14.04 6.21
N ASP A 35 -16.02 12.89 5.75
CA ASP A 35 -17.39 12.42 5.99
C ASP A 35 -17.54 11.62 7.30
N GLY A 36 -16.50 11.63 8.15
CA GLY A 36 -16.54 11.04 9.48
C GLY A 36 -16.17 9.56 9.56
N VAL A 37 -15.85 8.90 8.44
CA VAL A 37 -15.48 7.46 8.41
C VAL A 37 -14.17 7.24 9.19
N PRO A 38 -14.14 6.32 10.16
CA PRO A 38 -12.92 5.97 10.88
C PRO A 38 -11.82 5.47 9.93
N LYS A 39 -10.59 5.88 10.19
CA LYS A 39 -9.41 5.39 9.47
C LYS A 39 -8.17 5.42 10.36
N ILE A 40 -7.17 4.65 9.98
CA ILE A 40 -5.84 4.69 10.58
C ILE A 40 -4.80 5.04 9.51
N TYR A 41 -3.81 5.83 9.90
CA TYR A 41 -2.66 6.14 9.05
C TYR A 41 -1.38 5.68 9.71
N ALA A 42 -0.53 5.02 8.94
CA ALA A 42 0.83 4.67 9.37
C ALA A 42 1.78 4.66 8.18
N ARG A 43 3.09 4.71 8.47
CA ARG A 43 4.12 4.28 7.54
C ARG A 43 4.38 2.80 7.76
N TYR A 44 4.40 2.04 6.68
CA TYR A 44 4.66 0.62 6.66
C TYR A 44 6.01 0.37 6.00
N GLY A 45 6.84 -0.47 6.62
CA GLY A 45 8.13 -0.89 6.11
C GLY A 45 8.10 -2.34 5.65
N THR A 46 8.81 -2.64 4.56
CA THR A 46 9.00 -4.00 4.04
C THR A 46 10.49 -4.30 4.01
N GLU A 47 10.90 -5.39 4.65
CA GLU A 47 12.30 -5.83 4.61
C GLU A 47 12.66 -6.29 3.19
N ARG A 48 13.90 -6.00 2.79
CA ARG A 48 14.44 -6.38 1.49
C ARG A 48 15.69 -7.22 1.65
N PHE A 49 15.74 -8.29 0.87
CA PHE A 49 16.85 -9.22 0.81
C PHE A 49 17.17 -9.51 -0.65
N VAL A 50 18.46 -9.47 -0.99
CA VAL A 50 18.96 -9.83 -2.31
C VAL A 50 19.92 -10.99 -2.16
N HIS A 51 19.86 -11.93 -3.09
CA HIS A 51 20.80 -13.02 -3.16
C HIS A 51 22.09 -12.55 -3.84
N ASP A 52 23.22 -12.74 -3.18
CA ASP A 52 24.53 -12.47 -3.74
C ASP A 52 24.94 -13.64 -4.63
N LEU A 53 25.06 -13.39 -5.94
CA LEU A 53 25.40 -14.40 -6.94
C LEU A 53 26.88 -14.79 -6.92
N GLU A 54 27.76 -13.97 -6.32
CA GLU A 54 29.20 -14.24 -6.24
C GLU A 54 29.55 -15.05 -5.00
N THR A 55 28.96 -14.69 -3.85
CA THR A 55 29.25 -15.36 -2.57
C THR A 55 28.23 -16.44 -2.20
N GLY A 56 27.08 -16.49 -2.87
CA GLY A 56 25.95 -17.36 -2.53
C GLY A 56 25.25 -16.95 -1.23
N GLY A 57 25.58 -15.79 -0.66
CA GLY A 57 24.99 -15.27 0.57
C GLY A 57 23.66 -14.55 0.36
N THR A 58 23.07 -14.10 1.46
CA THR A 58 21.93 -13.19 1.46
C THR A 58 22.36 -11.84 2.01
N ILE A 59 22.17 -10.78 1.24
CA ILE A 59 22.46 -9.41 1.64
C ILE A 59 21.14 -8.78 2.07
N LYS A 60 21.13 -8.21 3.29
CA LYS A 60 20.02 -7.37 3.76
C LYS A 60 20.19 -5.97 3.17
N GLU A 61 19.16 -5.48 2.49
CA GLU A 61 19.12 -4.11 1.96
C GLU A 61 18.34 -3.17 2.89
N GLU A 62 18.41 -1.87 2.60
CA GLU A 62 17.54 -0.88 3.21
C GLU A 62 16.06 -1.20 2.94
N PRO A 63 15.18 -1.10 3.95
CA PRO A 63 13.75 -1.34 3.79
C PRO A 63 13.11 -0.36 2.80
N THR A 64 12.02 -0.79 2.15
CA THR A 64 11.12 0.14 1.45
C THR A 64 9.99 0.59 2.36
N PHE A 65 9.52 1.82 2.16
CA PHE A 65 8.50 2.41 3.01
C PHE A 65 7.30 2.90 2.21
N HIS A 66 6.11 2.51 2.65
CA HIS A 66 4.82 2.80 2.01
C HIS A 66 3.89 3.54 2.97
N ALA A 67 2.97 4.32 2.41
CA ALA A 67 1.88 4.90 3.19
C ALA A 67 0.78 3.84 3.32
N LEU A 68 0.39 3.53 4.55
CA LEU A 68 -0.71 2.62 4.83
C LEU A 68 -1.90 3.41 5.36
N THR A 69 -3.06 3.16 4.76
CA THR A 69 -4.36 3.64 5.22
C THR A 69 -5.29 2.46 5.31
N ALA A 70 -5.91 2.25 6.47
CA ALA A 70 -6.96 1.24 6.62
C ALA A 70 -8.24 1.89 7.15
N TYR A 71 -9.38 1.38 6.70
CA TYR A 71 -10.74 1.84 7.02
C TYR A 71 -11.50 0.69 7.69
N TRP A 72 -12.42 1.01 8.61
CA TRP A 72 -13.31 0.05 9.27
C TRP A 72 -14.66 0.68 9.62
#